data_AF-A0A7V7D781-F1
#
_entry.id   AF-A0A7V7D781-F1
#
_cell.length_a   1.000
_cell.length_b   1.000
_cell.length_c   1.000
_cell.angle_alpha   90.00
_cell.angle_beta   90.00
_cell.angle_gamma   90.00
#
_symmetry.space_group_name_H-M   'P 1'
#
loop_
_entity.id
_entity.type
_entity.pdbx_description
1 polymer ?
#
loop_
_entity_poly.entity_id
_entity_poly.type
_entity_poly.pdbx_seq_one_letter_code
_entity_poly.pdbx_strand_id
1 'polypeptide(L)'
;MARFPRTEAEVIALAEAMITGLTANAVLYPAPPGAVLDLTNAKTVSNMALILLAVSRLFCSFVEFVFQQAAFYFAVVEYHTARSF
;
A
#
# COMPACT_ATOMS: atom_id res chain seq x y z
N MET A 1 -17.46 -2.98 22.70
CA MET A 1 -18.34 -3.14 21.52
C MET A 1 -17.46 -3.33 20.30
N ALA A 2 -17.74 -4.32 19.46
CA ALA A 2 -17.03 -4.48 18.19
C ALA A 2 -17.29 -3.25 17.32
N ARG A 3 -16.23 -2.55 16.92
CA ARG A 3 -16.30 -1.40 16.03
C ARG A 3 -16.10 -1.89 14.61
N PHE A 4 -16.94 -1.46 13.69
CA PHE A 4 -16.74 -1.77 12.28
C PHE A 4 -15.45 -1.12 11.77
N PRO A 5 -14.65 -1.85 10.96
CA PRO A 5 -13.49 -1.28 10.29
C PRO A 5 -13.87 -0.03 9.48
N ARG A 6 -13.06 1.02 9.57
CA ARG A 6 -13.23 2.28 8.83
C ARG A 6 -12.17 2.48 7.75
N THR A 7 -11.04 1.79 7.84
CA THR A 7 -9.94 1.88 6.87
C THR A 7 -9.70 0.52 6.20
N GLU A 8 -9.14 0.52 5.00
CA GLU A 8 -8.77 -0.72 4.30
C GLU A 8 -7.79 -1.57 5.13
N ALA A 9 -6.85 -0.95 5.83
CA ALA A 9 -5.92 -1.66 6.71
C ALA A 9 -6.64 -2.39 7.85
N GLU A 10 -7.67 -1.76 8.45
CA GLU A 10 -8.52 -2.40 9.46
C GLU A 10 -9.34 -3.56 8.87
N VAL A 11 -9.79 -3.46 7.61
CA VAL A 11 -10.50 -4.55 6.91
C VAL A 11 -9.56 -5.73 6.66
N ILE A 12 -8.32 -5.47 6.23
CA ILE A 12 -7.29 -6.51 6.02
C ILE A 12 -6.95 -7.20 7.35
N ALA A 13 -6.78 -6.42 8.43
CA ALA A 13 -6.51 -6.95 9.76
C ALA A 13 -7.68 -7.80 10.30
N LEU A 14 -8.93 -7.40 10.03
CA LEU A 14 -10.10 -8.21 10.36
C LEU A 14 -10.12 -9.52 9.58
N ALA A 15 -9.85 -9.48 8.27
CA ALA A 15 -9.80 -10.67 7.44
C ALA A 15 -8.72 -11.65 7.92
N GLU A 16 -7.53 -11.14 8.31
CA GLU A 16 -6.46 -11.92 8.95
C GLU A 16 -6.97 -12.62 10.22
N ALA A 17 -7.59 -11.87 11.14
CA ALA A 17 -8.11 -12.42 12.40
C ALA A 17 -9.18 -13.49 12.18
N MET A 18 -10.07 -13.30 11.20
CA MET A 18 -11.06 -14.30 10.80
C MET A 18 -10.39 -15.56 10.26
N ILE A 19 -9.45 -15.43 9.32
CA ILE A 19 -8.69 -16.56 8.75
C ILE A 19 -7.99 -17.34 9.87
N THR A 20 -7.29 -16.65 10.77
CA THR A 20 -6.60 -17.30 11.90
C THR A 20 -7.59 -18.02 12.82
N GLY A 21 -8.73 -17.38 13.14
CA GLY A 21 -9.75 -18.00 13.99
C GLY A 21 -10.39 -19.24 13.37
N LEU A 22 -10.73 -19.17 12.08
CA LEU A 22 -11.32 -20.29 11.32
C LEU A 22 -10.35 -21.46 11.15
N THR A 23 -9.08 -21.17 10.86
CA THR A 23 -8.04 -22.21 10.71
C THR A 23 -7.69 -22.86 12.05
N ALA A 24 -7.60 -22.09 13.13
CA ALA A 24 -7.33 -22.62 14.47
C ALA A 24 -8.47 -23.51 15.00
N ASN A 25 -9.70 -23.30 14.55
CA ASN A 25 -10.90 -24.01 15.02
C ASN A 25 -11.53 -24.91 13.95
N ALA A 26 -10.72 -25.50 13.07
CA ALA A 26 -11.20 -26.36 11.97
C ALA A 26 -12.06 -27.55 12.45
N VAL A 27 -11.83 -28.05 13.68
CA VAL A 27 -12.60 -29.14 14.28
C VAL A 27 -14.01 -28.69 14.70
N LEU A 28 -14.15 -27.45 15.18
CA LEU A 28 -15.44 -26.88 15.60
C LEU A 28 -16.27 -26.42 14.40
N TYR A 29 -15.61 -26.00 13.32
CA TYR A 29 -16.23 -25.52 12.09
C TYR A 29 -15.71 -26.30 10.88
N PRO A 30 -16.09 -27.57 10.72
CA PRO A 30 -15.61 -28.40 9.60
C PRO A 30 -16.13 -27.94 8.23
N ALA A 31 -17.25 -27.21 8.20
CA ALA A 31 -17.82 -26.63 6.99
C ALA A 31 -18.27 -25.18 7.28
N PRO A 32 -17.35 -24.21 7.27
CA PRO A 32 -17.70 -22.82 7.50
C PRO A 32 -18.55 -22.27 6.35
N PRO A 33 -19.45 -21.30 6.61
CA PRO A 33 -20.34 -20.71 5.59
C PRO A 33 -19.60 -20.07 4.39
N GLY A 34 -18.35 -19.68 4.57
CA GLY A 34 -17.46 -19.23 3.50
C GLY A 34 -16.12 -19.97 3.59
N ALA A 35 -15.54 -20.31 2.44
CA ALA A 35 -14.26 -20.98 2.39
C ALA A 35 -13.15 -20.02 2.84
N VAL A 36 -12.23 -20.52 3.69
CA VAL A 36 -11.05 -19.76 4.14
C VAL A 36 -10.20 -19.30 2.95
N LEU A 37 -10.19 -20.09 1.86
CA LEU A 37 -9.48 -19.76 0.63
C LEU A 37 -10.01 -18.48 -0.03
N ASP A 38 -11.33 -18.31 -0.12
CA ASP A 38 -11.93 -17.11 -0.72
C ASP A 38 -11.60 -15.86 0.10
N LEU A 39 -11.62 -15.99 1.42
CA LEU A 39 -11.27 -14.90 2.34
C LEU A 39 -9.78 -14.52 2.23
N THR A 40 -8.92 -15.52 2.06
CA THR A 40 -7.47 -15.34 1.83
C THR A 40 -7.19 -14.64 0.50
N ASN A 41 -7.91 -15.02 -0.55
CA ASN A 41 -7.79 -14.39 -1.87
C ASN A 41 -8.26 -12.93 -1.82
N ALA A 42 -9.41 -12.65 -1.20
CA ALA A 42 -9.93 -11.29 -1.04
C ALA A 42 -8.97 -10.37 -0.25
N LYS A 43 -8.40 -10.88 0.85
CA LYS A 43 -7.36 -10.18 1.63
C LYS A 43 -6.14 -9.86 0.77
N THR A 44 -5.68 -10.83 -0.01
CA THR A 44 -4.48 -10.68 -0.86
C THR A 44 -4.68 -9.63 -1.94
N VAL A 45 -5.81 -9.66 -2.65
CA VAL A 45 -6.14 -8.65 -3.68
C VAL A 45 -6.18 -7.24 -3.08
N SER A 46 -6.85 -7.09 -1.94
CA SER A 46 -6.95 -5.79 -1.25
C SER A 46 -5.58 -5.27 -0.82
N ASN A 47 -4.71 -6.15 -0.30
CA ASN A 47 -3.36 -5.77 0.10
C ASN A 47 -2.48 -5.38 -1.10
N MET A 48 -2.57 -6.10 -2.22
CA MET A 48 -1.83 -5.76 -3.44
C MET A 48 -2.27 -4.40 -4.02
N ALA A 49 -3.56 -4.08 -3.96
CA ALA A 49 -4.06 -2.77 -4.40
C ALA A 49 -3.48 -1.61 -3.57
N LEU A 50 -3.44 -1.76 -2.24
CA LEU A 50 -2.85 -0.76 -1.34
C LEU A 50 -1.35 -0.54 -1.65
N ILE A 51 -0.61 -1.62 -1.87
CA ILE A 51 0.83 -1.57 -2.21
C ILE A 51 1.05 -0.88 -3.56
N LEU A 52 0.28 -1.21 -4.59
CA LEU A 52 0.39 -0.57 -5.91
C LEU A 52 0.13 0.94 -5.85
N LEU A 53 -0.87 1.36 -5.08
CA LEU A 53 -1.19 2.77 -4.89
C LEU A 53 -0.08 3.51 -4.12
N ALA A 54 0.54 2.85 -3.12
CA ALA A 54 1.69 3.39 -2.41
C ALA A 54 2.92 3.52 -3.32
N VAL A 55 3.24 2.49 -4.10
CA VAL A 55 4.40 2.47 -5.00
C VAL A 55 4.26 3.49 -6.11
N SER A 56 3.09 3.63 -6.73
CA SER A 56 2.85 4.64 -7.77
C SER A 56 2.98 6.07 -7.23
N ARG A 57 2.49 6.34 -6.01
CA ARG A 57 2.68 7.64 -5.34
C ARG A 57 4.16 7.93 -5.08
N LEU A 58 4.89 6.94 -4.57
CA LEU A 58 6.32 7.08 -4.27
C LEU A 58 7.14 7.29 -5.55
N PHE A 59 6.79 6.59 -6.63
CA PHE A 59 7.37 6.80 -7.95
C PHE A 59 7.10 8.22 -8.47
N CYS A 60 5.87 8.72 -8.36
CA CYS A 60 5.53 10.09 -8.77
C CYS A 60 6.38 11.13 -8.02
N SER A 61 6.47 11.02 -6.69
CA SER A 61 7.30 11.94 -5.90
C SER A 61 8.80 11.84 -6.24
N PHE A 62 9.29 10.63 -6.54
CA PHE A 62 10.67 10.44 -6.98
C PHE A 62 10.96 11.13 -8.31
N VAL A 63 10.04 11.01 -9.27
CA VAL A 63 10.15 11.68 -10.57
C VAL A 63 10.18 13.20 -10.39
N GLU A 64 9.27 13.75 -9.57
CA GLU A 64 9.26 15.19 -9.26
C GLU A 64 10.59 15.66 -8.64
N PHE A 65 11.15 14.89 -7.72
CA PHE A 65 12.44 15.21 -7.09
C PHE A 65 13.58 15.29 -8.12
N VAL A 66 13.65 14.34 -9.06
CA VAL A 66 14.68 14.34 -10.11
C VAL A 66 14.55 15.57 -11.01
N PHE A 67 13.32 15.95 -11.40
CA PHE A 67 13.09 17.16 -12.19
C PHE A 67 13.50 18.44 -11.45
N GLN A 68 13.16 18.55 -10.16
CA GLN A 68 13.56 19.69 -9.33
C GLN A 68 15.07 19.80 -9.21
N GLN A 69 15.78 18.68 -9.03
CA GLN A 69 17.24 18.70 -8.92
C GLN A 69 17.90 19.12 -10.24
N ALA A 70 17.39 18.64 -11.38
CA ALA A 70 17.88 19.03 -12.70
C ALA A 70 17.68 20.53 -12.98
N ALA A 71 16.51 21.08 -12.63
CA ALA A 71 16.22 22.50 -12.76
C ALA A 71 17.13 23.37 -11.88
N PHE A 72 17.40 22.92 -10.64
CA PHE A 72 18.34 23.59 -9.75
C PHE A 72 19.76 23.59 -10.32
N TYR A 73 20.21 22.46 -10.86
CA TYR A 73 21.53 22.37 -11.47
C TYR A 73 21.68 23.32 -12.67
N PHE A 74 20.66 23.38 -13.53
CA PHE A 74 20.65 24.31 -14.66
C PHE A 74 20.73 25.78 -14.20
N ALA A 75 19.94 26.17 -13.20
CA ALA A 75 19.95 27.54 -12.66
C ALA A 75 21.32 27.92 -12.07
N VAL A 76 21.99 26.99 -11.38
CA VAL A 76 23.34 27.22 -10.83
C VAL A 76 24.38 27.39 -11.94
N VAL A 77 24.33 26.57 -12.98
CA VAL A 77 25.23 26.69 -14.14
C VAL A 77 25.02 28.03 -14.85
N GLU A 78 23.77 28.44 -15.07
CA GLU A 78 23.45 29.72 -15.69
C GLU A 78 23.95 30.92 -14.86
N TYR A 79 23.74 30.88 -13.54
CA TYR A 79 24.26 31.90 -12.62
C TYR A 79 25.80 32.01 -12.67
N HIS A 80 26.51 30.89 -12.69
CA HIS A 80 27.97 30.90 -12.79
C HIS A 80 28.46 31.44 -14.14
N THR A 81 27.79 31.10 -15.23
CA THR A 81 28.14 31.57 -16.58
C THR A 81 27.90 33.07 -16.73
N ALA A 82 26.81 33.59 -16.14
CA ALA A 82 26.48 35.02 -16.15
C ALA A 82 27.44 35.89 -15.31
N ARG A 83 28.12 35.31 -14.31
CA ARG A 83 29.09 36.04 -13.46
C ARG A 83 30.51 36.10 -14.03
N SER A 84 30.82 35.27 -15.03
CA SER A 84 32.14 35.20 -15.67
C SER A 84 32.34 36.17 -16.85
N PHE A 85 31.36 37.02 -17.16
CA PHE A 85 31.43 38.14 -18.11
C PHE A 85 31.37 39.48 -17.37
#